data_AF-A0A0A0U8A3-F1
#
_entry.id   AF-A0A0A0U8A3-F1
#
_cell.length_a   1.000
_cell.length_b   1.000
_cell.length_c   1.000
_cell.angle_alpha   90.00
_cell.angle_beta   90.00
_cell.angle_gamma   90.00
#
_symmetry.space_group_name_H-M   'P 1'
#
loop_
_entity.id
_entity.type
_entity.pdbx_description
1 polymer ?
#
loop_
_entity_poly.entity_id
_entity_poly.type
_entity_poly.pdbx_seq_one_letter_code
_entity_poly.pdbx_strand_id
1 'polypeptide(L)'
;RTLCNQPAITERFQHQFGRPPNDTDVNEIYKRFMPLQIAKVGEYSTLIPGALNTINELRQAGLKIGSTSGYPKEVMEKLASQAAAAGYSPDCIVATDEVPKGRPSPAQALANVIALGLDDVAACVKVDDTPPG
;
A
#
# COMPACT_ATOMS: atom_id res chain seq x y z
N ARG A 1 -16.56 -1.34 0.85
CA ARG A 1 -17.64 -1.03 1.82
C ARG A 1 -17.60 0.43 2.26
N THR A 2 -16.53 0.91 2.90
CA THR A 2 -16.44 2.27 3.47
C THR A 2 -16.86 3.39 2.50
N LEU A 3 -16.36 3.37 1.26
CA LEU A 3 -16.76 4.35 0.24
C LEU A 3 -18.26 4.28 -0.08
N CYS A 4 -18.81 3.08 -0.25
CA CYS A 4 -20.24 2.87 -0.53
C CYS A 4 -21.17 3.32 0.60
N ASN A 5 -20.64 3.54 1.82
CA ASN A 5 -21.39 4.05 2.97
C ASN A 5 -21.31 5.58 3.09
N GLN A 6 -20.53 6.27 2.26
CA GLN A 6 -20.52 7.73 2.23
C GLN A 6 -21.81 8.22 1.56
N PRO A 7 -22.59 9.13 2.18
CA PRO A 7 -23.90 9.55 1.68
C PRO A 7 -23.89 9.94 0.20
N ALA A 8 -22.94 10.78 -0.21
CA ALA A 8 -22.82 11.23 -1.60
C ALA A 8 -22.56 10.09 -2.60
N ILE A 9 -21.83 9.05 -2.20
CA ILE A 9 -21.57 7.87 -3.05
C ILE A 9 -22.81 6.98 -3.10
N THR A 10 -23.46 6.75 -1.94
CA THR A 10 -24.71 5.99 -1.85
C THR A 10 -25.81 6.59 -2.71
N GLU A 11 -26.02 7.92 -2.61
CA GLU A 11 -27.02 8.65 -3.39
C GLU A 11 -26.79 8.54 -4.89
N ARG A 12 -25.53 8.71 -5.34
CA ARG A 12 -25.17 8.58 -6.76
C ARG A 12 -25.37 7.16 -7.26
N PHE A 13 -25.03 6.15 -6.45
CA PHE A 13 -25.27 4.75 -6.79
C PHE A 13 -26.77 4.46 -6.89
N GLN A 14 -27.57 4.93 -5.94
CA GLN A 14 -29.02 4.76 -5.96
C GLN A 14 -29.67 5.48 -7.15
N HIS A 15 -29.22 6.68 -7.50
CA HIS A 15 -29.71 7.38 -8.69
C HIS A 15 -29.46 6.58 -9.98
N GLN A 16 -28.32 5.89 -10.09
CA GLN A 16 -27.98 5.12 -11.28
C GLN A 16 -28.64 3.73 -11.32
N PHE A 17 -28.77 3.05 -10.18
CA PHE A 17 -29.15 1.64 -10.10
C PHE A 17 -30.50 1.38 -9.40
N GLY A 18 -31.19 2.43 -8.96
CA GLY A 18 -32.51 2.36 -8.32
C GLY A 18 -32.52 1.78 -6.90
N ARG A 19 -31.36 1.48 -6.32
CA ARG A 19 -31.20 0.95 -4.95
C ARG A 19 -29.84 1.34 -4.35
N PRO A 20 -29.68 1.38 -3.02
CA PRO A 20 -28.37 1.55 -2.40
C PRO A 20 -27.41 0.38 -2.74
N PRO A 21 -26.08 0.62 -2.69
CA PRO A 21 -25.09 -0.43 -2.89
C PRO A 21 -25.13 -1.44 -1.73
N ASN A 22 -24.82 -2.68 -2.04
CA ASN A 22 -24.69 -3.76 -1.06
C ASN A 22 -23.31 -4.44 -1.16
N ASP A 23 -23.09 -5.46 -0.32
CA ASP A 23 -21.82 -6.19 -0.28
C ASP A 23 -21.48 -6.90 -1.60
N THR A 24 -22.47 -7.37 -2.34
CA THR A 24 -22.26 -7.96 -3.67
C THR A 24 -21.72 -6.92 -4.64
N ASP A 25 -22.26 -5.70 -4.65
CA ASP A 25 -21.74 -4.62 -5.51
C ASP A 25 -20.30 -4.27 -5.17
N VAL A 26 -19.97 -4.18 -3.88
CA VAL A 26 -18.60 -3.92 -3.42
C VAL A 26 -17.64 -4.99 -3.94
N ASN A 27 -18.03 -6.26 -3.82
CA ASN A 27 -17.21 -7.38 -4.27
C ASN A 27 -17.03 -7.39 -5.78
N GLU A 28 -18.08 -7.11 -6.55
CA GLU A 28 -18.01 -7.06 -8.01
C GLU A 28 -17.18 -5.86 -8.50
N ILE A 29 -17.27 -4.70 -7.85
CA ILE A 29 -16.38 -3.56 -8.11
C ILE A 29 -14.93 -3.96 -7.84
N TYR A 30 -14.66 -4.60 -6.70
CA TYR A 30 -13.30 -5.03 -6.34
C TYR A 30 -12.73 -6.03 -7.36
N LYS A 31 -13.49 -7.08 -7.70
CA LYS A 31 -13.08 -8.09 -8.71
C LYS A 31 -12.77 -7.48 -10.07
N ARG A 32 -13.54 -6.47 -10.51
CA ARG A 32 -13.29 -5.77 -11.78
C ARG A 32 -12.09 -4.83 -11.69
N PHE A 33 -11.91 -4.20 -10.53
CA PHE A 33 -10.86 -3.21 -10.31
C PHE A 33 -9.47 -3.83 -10.19
N MET A 34 -9.32 -4.97 -9.50
CA MET A 34 -8.00 -5.56 -9.24
C MET A 34 -7.18 -5.86 -10.50
N PRO A 35 -7.73 -6.51 -11.56
CA PRO A 35 -6.98 -6.73 -12.79
C PRO A 35 -6.57 -5.42 -13.47
N LEU A 36 -7.45 -4.41 -13.46
CA LEU A 36 -7.16 -3.09 -14.03
C LEU A 36 -6.05 -2.37 -13.26
N GLN A 37 -6.09 -2.46 -11.93
CA GLN A 37 -5.05 -1.91 -11.07
C GLN A 37 -3.72 -2.59 -11.33
N ILE A 38 -3.64 -3.92 -11.36
CA ILE A 38 -2.40 -4.66 -11.64
C ILE A 38 -1.84 -4.30 -13.01
N ALA A 39 -2.70 -4.18 -14.03
CA ALA A 39 -2.27 -3.80 -15.39
C ALA A 39 -1.67 -2.39 -15.45
N LYS A 40 -2.20 -1.46 -14.65
CA LYS A 40 -1.79 -0.04 -14.66
C LYS A 40 -0.73 0.33 -13.64
N VAL A 41 -0.64 -0.37 -12.51
CA VAL A 41 0.25 0.01 -11.40
C VAL A 41 1.70 0.05 -11.86
N GLY A 42 2.08 -0.84 -12.78
CA GLY A 42 3.42 -0.89 -13.33
C GLY A 42 3.74 0.19 -14.37
N GLU A 43 2.73 0.86 -14.94
CA GLU A 43 2.96 2.02 -15.82
C GLU A 43 3.38 3.26 -15.01
N TYR A 44 3.01 3.31 -13.72
CA TYR A 44 3.27 4.43 -12.82
C TYR A 44 4.27 4.07 -11.70
N SER A 45 5.14 3.08 -11.93
CA SER A 45 6.10 2.57 -10.93
C SER A 45 7.51 3.16 -11.05
N THR A 46 7.71 4.18 -11.90
CA THR A 46 8.99 4.88 -11.99
C THR A 46 9.38 5.49 -10.64
N LEU A 47 10.63 5.26 -10.22
CA LEU A 47 11.13 5.81 -8.96
C LEU A 47 11.11 7.34 -9.00
N ILE A 48 10.68 7.92 -7.89
CA ILE A 48 10.71 9.38 -7.68
C ILE A 48 12.17 9.85 -7.78
N PRO A 49 12.46 10.96 -8.50
CA PRO A 49 13.82 11.50 -8.59
C PRO A 49 14.46 11.68 -7.21
N GLY A 50 15.69 11.19 -7.07
CA GLY A 50 16.44 11.23 -5.81
C GLY A 50 16.15 10.10 -4.83
N ALA A 51 15.02 9.39 -4.94
CA ALA A 51 14.63 8.35 -3.98
C ALA A 51 15.68 7.24 -3.86
N LEU A 52 16.20 6.74 -4.98
CA LEU A 52 17.21 5.68 -4.96
C LEU A 52 18.53 6.14 -4.33
N ASN A 53 18.96 7.38 -4.58
CA ASN A 53 20.17 7.95 -3.99
C ASN A 53 20.01 8.04 -2.47
N THR A 54 18.88 8.56 -1.98
CA THR A 54 18.57 8.63 -0.55
C THR A 54 18.56 7.25 0.09
N ILE A 55 17.94 6.25 -0.53
CA ILE A 55 17.95 4.88 -0.01
C ILE A 55 19.38 4.32 0.09
N ASN A 56 20.21 4.58 -0.91
CA ASN A 56 21.61 4.13 -0.90
C ASN A 56 22.43 4.81 0.21
N GLU A 57 22.24 6.11 0.44
CA GLU A 57 22.89 6.84 1.54
C GLU A 57 22.46 6.31 2.92
N LEU A 58 21.16 6.05 3.11
CA LEU A 58 20.63 5.47 4.36
C LEU A 58 21.22 4.07 4.60
N ARG A 59 21.34 3.24 3.56
CA ARG A 59 21.99 1.93 3.65
C ARG A 59 23.47 2.04 4.01
N GLN A 60 24.20 2.99 3.43
CA GLN A 60 25.61 3.25 3.78
C GLN A 60 25.78 3.70 5.24
N ALA A 61 24.78 4.39 5.79
CA ALA A 61 24.72 4.76 7.21
C ALA A 61 24.32 3.59 8.14
N GLY A 62 24.10 2.38 7.60
CA GLY A 62 23.74 1.20 8.37
C GLY A 62 22.26 1.08 8.72
N LEU A 63 21.38 1.87 8.09
CA LEU A 63 19.94 1.81 8.33
C LEU A 63 19.28 0.68 7.51
N LYS A 64 18.34 -0.02 8.15
CA LYS A 64 17.46 -0.99 7.50
C LYS A 64 16.30 -0.29 6.81
N ILE A 65 15.86 -0.80 5.67
CA ILE A 65 14.83 -0.19 4.83
C ILE A 65 13.59 -1.08 4.81
N GLY A 66 12.54 -0.67 5.51
CA GLY A 66 11.21 -1.29 5.46
C GLY A 66 10.26 -0.56 4.51
N SER A 67 9.18 -1.23 4.11
CA SER A 67 8.11 -0.64 3.30
C SER A 67 6.74 -1.18 3.72
N THR A 68 5.74 -0.31 3.63
CA THR A 68 4.33 -0.62 3.88
C THR A 68 3.50 -0.11 2.73
N SER A 69 2.48 -0.85 2.31
CA SER A 69 1.60 -0.39 1.22
C SER A 69 0.14 -0.68 1.48
N GLY A 70 -0.73 0.22 1.01
CA GLY A 70 -2.17 0.01 0.99
C GLY A 70 -2.62 -0.98 -0.09
N TYR A 71 -1.73 -1.35 -1.00
CA TYR A 71 -1.97 -2.39 -1.97
C TYR A 71 -1.94 -3.79 -1.32
N PRO A 72 -2.76 -4.73 -1.83
CA PRO A 72 -2.66 -6.13 -1.44
C PRO A 72 -1.38 -6.77 -1.99
N LYS A 73 -1.02 -7.92 -1.41
CA LYS A 73 0.22 -8.63 -1.71
C LYS A 73 0.40 -8.90 -3.20
N GLU A 74 -0.65 -9.33 -3.89
CA GLU A 74 -0.61 -9.63 -5.33
C GLU A 74 -0.18 -8.42 -6.18
N VAL A 75 -0.57 -7.21 -5.80
CA VAL A 75 -0.18 -5.97 -6.48
C VAL A 75 1.26 -5.61 -6.10
N MET A 76 1.61 -5.76 -4.82
CA MET A 76 2.95 -5.45 -4.32
C MET A 76 4.04 -6.37 -4.89
N GLU A 77 3.76 -7.66 -5.10
CA GLU A 77 4.72 -8.59 -5.73
C GLU A 77 5.09 -8.15 -7.15
N LYS A 78 4.11 -7.67 -7.92
CA LYS A 78 4.34 -7.13 -9.26
C LYS A 78 5.19 -5.86 -9.21
N LEU A 79 4.89 -4.95 -8.29
CA LEU A 79 5.64 -3.70 -8.11
C LEU A 79 7.05 -3.93 -7.59
N ALA A 80 7.23 -4.84 -6.63
CA ALA A 80 8.53 -5.15 -6.05
C ALA A 80 9.51 -5.65 -7.11
N SER A 81 9.04 -6.51 -8.03
CA SER A 81 9.86 -6.97 -9.16
C SER A 81 10.31 -5.82 -10.07
N GLN A 82 9.43 -4.87 -10.38
CA GLN A 82 9.76 -3.72 -11.22
C GLN A 82 10.68 -2.72 -10.51
N ALA A 83 10.40 -2.43 -9.23
CA ALA A 83 11.23 -1.58 -8.39
C ALA A 83 12.66 -2.14 -8.26
N ALA A 84 12.78 -3.46 -8.06
CA ALA A 84 14.08 -4.13 -7.99
C ALA A 84 14.85 -4.03 -9.32
N ALA A 85 14.17 -4.18 -10.45
CA ALA A 85 14.77 -3.96 -11.77
C ALA A 85 15.23 -2.49 -11.98
N ALA A 86 14.59 -1.54 -11.30
CA ALA A 86 14.99 -0.13 -11.26
C ALA A 86 16.01 0.18 -10.14
N GLY A 87 16.49 -0.82 -9.40
CA GLY A 87 17.51 -0.68 -8.36
C GLY A 87 16.99 -0.47 -6.93
N TYR A 88 15.68 -0.36 -6.72
CA TYR A 88 15.08 -0.23 -5.39
C TYR A 88 14.56 -1.57 -4.87
N SER A 89 15.20 -2.08 -3.81
CA SER A 89 14.80 -3.30 -3.12
C SER A 89 14.86 -3.08 -1.61
N PRO A 90 13.74 -2.83 -0.91
CA PRO A 90 13.71 -2.75 0.55
C PRO A 90 13.99 -4.12 1.19
N ASP A 91 14.39 -4.12 2.45
CA ASP A 91 14.70 -5.33 3.23
C ASP A 91 13.42 -6.08 3.66
N CYS A 92 12.31 -5.36 3.80
CA CYS A 92 10.99 -5.91 4.12
C CYS A 92 9.89 -5.10 3.43
N ILE A 93 8.87 -5.79 2.93
CA ILE A 93 7.64 -5.19 2.38
C ILE A 93 6.46 -5.85 3.10
N VAL A 94 5.54 -5.05 3.62
CA VAL A 94 4.29 -5.54 4.22
C VAL A 94 3.10 -4.91 3.52
N ALA A 95 2.32 -5.73 2.82
CA ALA A 95 1.09 -5.36 2.14
C ALA A 95 -0.11 -5.26 3.11
N THR A 96 -1.22 -4.67 2.66
CA THR A 96 -2.39 -4.37 3.51
C THR A 96 -3.10 -5.63 4.02
N ASP A 97 -3.09 -6.70 3.23
CA ASP A 97 -3.76 -7.98 3.47
C ASP A 97 -2.87 -9.00 4.20
N GLU A 98 -1.63 -8.63 4.51
CA GLU A 98 -0.71 -9.42 5.33
C GLU A 98 -0.85 -9.15 6.83
N VAL A 99 -1.70 -8.18 7.21
CA VAL A 99 -1.98 -7.83 8.60
C VAL A 99 -3.48 -7.75 8.89
N PRO A 100 -3.92 -7.89 10.15
CA PRO A 100 -5.34 -7.86 10.48
C PRO A 100 -6.04 -6.52 10.18
N LYS A 101 -5.28 -5.41 10.22
CA LYS A 101 -5.78 -4.05 9.98
C LYS A 101 -4.71 -3.22 9.27
N GLY A 102 -4.96 -2.91 8.01
CA GLY A 102 -4.17 -1.90 7.28
C GLY A 102 -4.35 -0.48 7.82
N ARG A 103 -3.78 0.49 7.13
CA ARG A 103 -3.83 1.92 7.51
C ARG A 103 -5.25 2.41 7.81
N PRO A 104 -5.46 3.24 8.86
CA PRO A 104 -4.45 3.95 9.67
C PRO A 104 -3.90 3.14 10.86
N SER A 105 -4.21 1.84 10.96
CA SER A 105 -3.61 1.01 12.02
C SER A 105 -2.09 0.87 11.82
N PRO A 106 -1.29 0.82 12.90
CA PRO A 106 0.16 0.71 12.82
C PRO A 106 0.66 -0.69 12.44
N ALA A 107 -0.23 -1.67 12.25
CA ALA A 107 0.12 -3.09 12.14
C ALA A 107 1.16 -3.39 11.05
N GLN A 108 1.09 -2.72 9.88
CA GLN A 108 2.07 -2.92 8.80
C GLN A 108 3.47 -2.42 9.17
N ALA A 109 3.55 -1.28 9.87
CA ALA A 109 4.81 -0.73 10.34
C ALA A 109 5.40 -1.59 11.46
N LEU A 110 4.58 -2.04 12.42
CA LEU A 110 5.02 -2.95 13.48
C LEU A 110 5.45 -4.32 12.94
N ALA A 111 4.81 -4.81 11.88
CA ALA A 111 5.26 -6.03 11.19
C ALA A 111 6.66 -5.86 10.59
N ASN A 112 6.99 -4.67 10.03
CA ASN A 112 8.36 -4.37 9.58
C ASN A 112 9.35 -4.35 10.76
N VAL A 113 9.00 -3.72 11.89
CA VAL A 113 9.86 -3.68 13.09
C VAL A 113 10.23 -5.10 13.54
N ILE A 114 9.24 -5.99 13.60
CA ILE A 114 9.43 -7.39 13.98
C ILE A 114 10.29 -8.12 12.93
N ALA A 115 9.94 -8.02 11.64
CA ALA A 115 10.64 -8.73 10.58
C ALA A 115 12.10 -8.29 10.43
N LEU A 116 12.38 -7.00 10.66
CA LEU A 116 13.72 -6.44 10.61
C LEU A 116 14.49 -6.63 11.93
N GLY A 117 13.88 -7.18 12.99
CA GLY A 117 14.52 -7.37 14.30
C GLY A 117 15.00 -6.07 14.91
N LEU A 118 14.10 -5.08 14.99
CA LEU A 118 14.36 -3.78 15.63
C LEU A 118 13.77 -3.78 17.04
N ASP A 119 14.55 -3.33 18.02
CA ASP A 119 14.18 -3.38 19.44
C ASP A 119 13.47 -2.09 19.94
N ASP A 120 13.63 -0.98 19.23
CA ASP A 120 13.07 0.32 19.60
C ASP A 120 12.23 0.92 18.46
N VAL A 121 10.92 0.97 18.67
CA VAL A 121 9.98 1.60 17.73
C VAL A 121 10.23 3.11 17.62
N ALA A 122 10.68 3.77 18.68
CA ALA A 122 10.96 5.21 18.66
C ALA A 122 12.21 5.55 17.83
N ALA A 123 13.08 4.58 17.58
CA ALA A 123 14.21 4.71 16.66
C ALA A 123 13.82 4.55 15.18
N CYS A 124 12.56 4.23 14.88
CA CYS A 124 12.07 4.07 13.50
C CYS A 124 11.51 5.39 12.96
N VAL A 125 11.84 5.70 11.71
CA VAL A 125 11.25 6.84 10.98
C VAL A 125 10.26 6.30 9.94
N LYS A 126 8.99 6.74 10.02
CA LYS A 126 7.98 6.46 9.00
C LYS A 126 7.83 7.67 8.07
N VAL A 127 7.95 7.43 6.77
CA VAL A 127 7.71 8.42 5.71
C VAL A 127 6.46 8.01 4.94
N ASP A 128 5.57 8.95 4.65
CA ASP A 128 4.36 8.72 3.86
C ASP A 128 3.90 10.00 3.16
N ASP A 129 3.14 9.85 2.08
CA ASP A 129 2.55 10.95 1.30
C ASP A 129 1.07 11.20 1.63
N THR A 130 0.48 10.42 2.55
CA THR A 130 -0.94 10.51 2.90
C THR A 130 -1.19 10.73 4.39
N PRO A 131 -2.31 11.37 4.80
CA PRO A 131 -2.67 11.53 6.21
C PRO A 131 -2.89 10.23 7.00
N PRO A 132 -3.46 9.14 6.43
CA PRO A 132 -3.54 7.83 7.09
C PRO A 132 -2.18 7.20 7.38
N GLY A 133 -1.13 7.73 6.76
CA GLY A 133 0.28 7.53 7.12
C GLY A 133 0.96 6.42 6.39
#